data_AF-A0A225VYI9-F1
#
_entry.id   AF-A0A225VYI9-F1
#
_cell.length_a   1.000
_cell.length_b   1.000
_cell.length_c   1.000
_cell.angle_alpha   90.00
_cell.angle_beta   90.00
_cell.angle_gamma   90.00
#
_symmetry.space_group_name_H-M   'P 1'
#
loop_
_entity.id
_entity.type
_entity.pdbx_description
1 polymer ?
#
loop_
_entity_poly.entity_id
_entity_poly.type
_entity_poly.pdbx_seq_one_letter_code
_entity_poly.pdbx_strand_id
1 'polypeptide(L)'
;MVKNDIVEGIDISAEQVRRKLNCHTCMKTKPRRMSYGDATSKRTTTSFERLTSDVCDIGKYVFGYGAVRYFQLIHDESSRYK
;
A
#
# COMPACT_ATOMS: atom_id res chain seq x y z
N MET A 1 37.57 8.59 -9.99
CA MET A 1 39.03 8.45 -9.78
C MET A 1 39.33 8.91 -8.35
N VAL A 2 40.25 8.24 -7.64
CA VAL A 2 40.69 8.66 -6.30
C VAL A 2 42.02 9.36 -6.47
N LYS A 3 42.17 10.55 -5.91
CA LYS A 3 43.41 11.35 -5.97
C LYS A 3 43.76 11.74 -4.54
N ASN A 4 44.97 11.39 -4.09
CA ASN A 4 45.44 11.64 -2.72
C ASN A 4 44.48 11.11 -1.63
N ASP A 5 43.98 9.87 -1.77
CA ASP A 5 43.01 9.25 -0.86
C ASP A 5 41.69 10.02 -0.65
N ILE A 6 41.38 10.96 -1.53
CA ILE A 6 40.12 11.70 -1.59
C ILE A 6 39.43 11.35 -2.91
N VAL A 7 38.13 11.09 -2.87
CA VAL A 7 37.35 10.81 -4.09
C VAL A 7 37.14 12.13 -4.85
N GLU A 8 37.56 12.20 -6.12
CA GLU A 8 37.36 13.42 -6.92
C GLU A 8 35.88 13.82 -6.97
N GLY A 9 35.59 15.08 -6.61
CA GLY A 9 34.24 15.66 -6.59
C GLY A 9 33.50 15.55 -5.26
N ILE A 10 34.08 14.92 -4.24
CA ILE A 10 33.46 14.76 -2.91
C ILE A 10 34.54 14.83 -1.82
N ASP A 11 34.39 15.71 -0.82
CA ASP A 11 35.30 15.82 0.34
C ASP A 11 35.05 14.68 1.37
N ILE A 12 35.27 13.44 0.92
CA ILE A 12 35.18 12.24 1.74
C ILE A 12 36.44 11.40 1.48
N SER A 13 37.06 10.91 2.55
CA SER A 13 38.24 10.05 2.42
C SER A 13 37.87 8.70 1.83
N ALA A 14 38.80 8.09 1.09
CA ALA A 14 38.60 6.79 0.47
C ALA A 14 38.22 5.70 1.49
N GLU A 15 38.70 5.79 2.73
CA GLU A 15 38.34 4.87 3.82
C GLU A 15 36.89 5.01 4.27
N GLN A 16 36.34 6.22 4.28
CA GLN A 16 34.95 6.46 4.63
C GLN A 16 33.99 5.93 3.56
N VAL A 17 34.40 5.95 2.27
CA VAL A 17 33.64 5.36 1.16
C VAL A 17 33.64 3.84 1.18
N ARG A 18 34.67 3.19 1.75
CA ARG A 18 34.69 1.73 1.97
C ARG A 18 33.60 1.27 2.95
N ARG A 19 33.08 2.18 3.79
CA ARG A 19 31.93 1.89 4.67
C ARG A 19 30.63 2.13 3.90
N LYS A 20 29.58 1.39 4.26
CA LYS A 20 28.25 1.57 3.67
C LYS A 20 27.74 2.98 3.96
N LEU A 21 27.70 3.84 2.95
CA LEU A 21 27.18 5.20 3.05
C LEU A 21 25.65 5.18 3.07
N ASN A 22 25.06 5.73 4.12
CA ASN A 22 23.61 5.92 4.22
C ASN A 22 23.24 7.31 3.69
N CYS A 23 22.94 7.41 2.40
CA CYS A 23 22.47 8.67 1.81
C CYS A 23 21.09 9.03 2.36
N HIS A 24 20.98 10.15 3.08
CA HIS A 24 19.72 10.64 3.65
C HIS A 24 18.64 10.88 2.58
N THR A 25 19.03 11.39 1.40
CA THR A 25 18.12 11.57 0.27
C THR A 25 17.58 10.23 -0.21
N CYS A 26 18.45 9.23 -0.44
CA CYS A 26 18.03 7.88 -0.83
C CYS A 26 17.17 7.20 0.24
N MET A 27 17.46 7.41 1.53
CA MET A 27 16.67 6.85 2.62
C MET A 27 15.27 7.48 2.74
N LYS A 28 15.14 8.77 2.39
CA LYS A 28 13.85 9.47 2.35
C LYS A 28 13.03 9.13 1.11
N THR A 29 13.68 8.99 -0.05
CA THR A 29 12.98 8.73 -1.32
C THR A 29 12.64 7.26 -1.53
N LYS A 30 13.40 6.33 -0.91
CA LYS A 30 13.10 4.90 -1.02
C LYS A 30 11.84 4.60 -0.20
N PRO A 31 10.74 4.15 -0.85
CA PRO A 31 9.52 3.82 -0.13
C PRO A 31 9.83 2.68 0.85
N ARG A 32 9.65 2.92 2.15
CA ARG A 32 9.60 1.84 3.14
C ARG A 32 8.34 1.05 2.86
N ARG A 33 8.47 -0.12 2.23
CA ARG A 33 7.41 -1.13 2.23
C ARG A 33 7.25 -1.60 3.68
N MET A 34 6.41 -0.91 4.43
CA MET A 34 5.86 -1.47 5.65
C MET A 34 4.77 -2.43 5.19
N SER A 35 4.98 -3.73 5.36
CA SER A 35 3.86 -4.66 5.33
C SER A 35 2.88 -4.17 6.38
N TYR A 36 1.65 -3.85 5.98
CA TYR A 36 0.56 -3.72 6.95
C TYR A 36 0.56 -5.01 7.77
N GLY A 37 0.68 -4.89 9.08
CA GLY A 37 0.67 -6.07 9.97
C GLY A 37 -0.56 -6.91 9.69
N ASP A 38 -0.46 -8.23 9.87
CA ASP A 38 -1.56 -9.14 9.61
C ASP A 38 -2.81 -8.63 10.33
N ALA A 39 -3.85 -8.33 9.56
CA ALA A 39 -5.16 -7.99 10.08
C ALA A 39 -5.82 -9.27 10.63
N THR A 40 -5.25 -9.82 11.70
CA THR A 40 -5.81 -10.90 12.52
C THR A 40 -6.89 -10.36 13.45
N SER A 41 -7.64 -9.33 13.05
CA SER A 41 -8.93 -9.06 13.67
C SER A 41 -9.82 -10.26 13.35
N LYS A 42 -10.15 -11.06 14.37
CA LYS A 42 -10.98 -12.24 14.24
C LYS A 42 -12.26 -11.86 13.49
N ARG A 43 -12.48 -12.49 12.33
CA ARG A 43 -13.70 -12.33 11.53
C ARG A 43 -14.91 -12.80 12.34
N THR A 44 -16.05 -12.15 12.19
CA THR A 44 -17.27 -12.56 12.89
C THR A 44 -17.87 -13.83 12.27
N THR A 45 -18.39 -14.72 13.12
CA THR A 45 -19.24 -15.86 12.73
C THR A 45 -20.72 -15.60 13.02
N THR A 46 -21.06 -14.48 13.66
CA THR A 46 -22.43 -14.11 14.02
C THR A 46 -23.06 -13.35 12.87
N SER A 47 -24.25 -13.76 12.43
CA SER A 47 -24.97 -13.08 11.35
C SER A 47 -25.30 -11.63 11.72
N PHE A 48 -25.08 -10.73 10.76
CA PHE A 48 -25.35 -9.30 10.84
C PHE A 48 -24.50 -8.52 11.86
N GLU A 49 -23.49 -9.14 12.49
CA GLU A 49 -22.59 -8.45 13.41
C GLU A 49 -21.66 -7.47 12.68
N ARG A 50 -21.25 -7.81 11.45
CA ARG A 50 -20.41 -6.95 10.60
C ARG A 50 -20.94 -6.94 9.18
N LEU A 51 -21.63 -5.85 8.84
CA LEU A 51 -22.06 -5.55 7.48
C LEU A 51 -21.02 -4.65 6.80
N THR A 52 -20.58 -5.04 5.61
CA THR A 52 -19.74 -4.22 4.74
C THR A 52 -20.59 -3.74 3.57
N SER A 53 -20.54 -2.44 3.27
CA SER A 53 -21.23 -1.87 2.13
C SER A 53 -20.25 -1.17 1.20
N ASP A 54 -20.50 -1.27 -0.10
CA ASP A 54 -19.74 -0.54 -1.11
C ASP A 54 -20.64 -0.12 -2.28
N VAL A 55 -20.13 0.74 -3.14
CA VAL A 55 -20.81 1.19 -4.36
C VAL A 55 -19.94 0.86 -5.56
N CYS A 56 -20.50 0.11 -6.50
CA CYS A 56 -19.80 -0.29 -7.73
C CYS A 56 -20.38 0.47 -8.93
N ASP A 57 -19.54 1.27 -9.61
CA ASP A 57 -19.89 1.86 -10.91
C ASP A 57 -19.82 0.80 -12.01
N ILE A 58 -20.91 0.62 -12.74
CA ILE A 58 -21.02 -0.38 -13.81
C ILE A 58 -20.43 0.17 -15.12
N GLY A 59 -20.10 1.47 -15.17
CA GLY A 59 -19.57 2.16 -16.35
C GLY A 59 -20.59 2.37 -17.48
N LYS A 60 -21.82 1.87 -17.30
CA LYS A 60 -22.96 2.03 -18.20
C LYS A 60 -24.26 2.11 -17.42
N TYR A 61 -25.26 2.76 -18.02
CA TYR A 61 -26.60 2.76 -17.46
C TYR A 61 -27.25 1.39 -17.61
N VAL A 62 -27.96 0.98 -16.57
CA VAL A 62 -28.71 -0.29 -16.56
C VAL A 62 -29.91 -0.15 -17.51
N PHE A 63 -29.92 -0.96 -18.57
CA PHE A 63 -30.99 -0.94 -19.56
C PHE A 63 -32.34 -1.29 -18.90
N GLY A 64 -33.36 -0.46 -19.14
CA GLY A 64 -34.71 -0.67 -18.62
C GLY A 64 -34.96 -0.20 -17.18
N TYR A 65 -33.95 0.30 -16.47
CA TYR A 65 -34.07 0.76 -15.07
C TYR A 65 -33.79 2.27 -14.89
N GLY A 66 -33.89 3.05 -15.97
CA GLY A 66 -33.67 4.50 -15.93
C GLY A 66 -32.20 4.89 -15.72
N ALA A 67 -31.95 6.00 -15.02
CA ALA A 67 -30.61 6.56 -14.81
C ALA A 67 -29.80 5.86 -13.70
N VAL A 68 -29.89 4.53 -13.60
CA VAL A 68 -29.13 3.74 -12.63
C VAL A 68 -27.78 3.37 -13.23
N ARG A 69 -26.69 3.80 -12.59
CA ARG A 69 -25.30 3.55 -12.99
C ARG A 69 -24.47 2.79 -11.94
N TYR A 70 -24.94 2.82 -10.70
CA TYR A 70 -24.23 2.25 -9.57
C TYR A 70 -25.03 1.11 -8.94
N PHE A 71 -24.35 0.05 -8.53
CA PHE A 71 -24.92 -0.94 -7.62
C PHE A 71 -24.47 -0.66 -6.19
N GLN A 72 -25.43 -0.70 -5.26
CA GLN A 72 -25.12 -0.79 -3.85
C GLN A 72 -24.87 -2.26 -3.50
N LEU A 73 -23.66 -2.54 -3.02
CA LEU A 73 -23.27 -3.85 -2.53
C LEU A 73 -23.41 -3.84 -1.01
N ILE A 74 -24.11 -4.83 -0.47
CA ILE A 74 -24.24 -5.05 0.97
C ILE A 74 -23.86 -6.50 1.23
N HIS A 75 -22.89 -6.71 2.10
CA HIS A 75 -22.36 -8.03 2.41
C HIS A 75 -22.29 -8.24 3.92
N ASP A 76 -22.86 -9.35 4.39
CA ASP A 76 -22.67 -9.83 5.75
C ASP A 76 -21.42 -10.69 5.83
N GLU A 77 -20.45 -10.28 6.66
CA GLU A 77 -19.14 -10.93 6.79
C GLU A 77 -19.29 -12.42 7.19
N SER A 78 -20.30 -12.75 8.00
CA SER A 78 -20.56 -14.12 8.46
C SER A 78 -21.00 -15.08 7.35
N SER A 79 -21.64 -14.55 6.29
CA SER A 79 -22.27 -15.34 5.24
C SER A 79 -21.28 -16.00 4.26
N ARG A 80 -20.01 -15.56 4.27
CA ARG A 80 -19.00 -15.94 3.29
C ARG A 80 -18.45 -17.37 3.45
N TYR A 81 -18.79 -18.06 4.55
CA TYR A 81 -18.20 -19.36 4.91
C TYR A 81 -19.22 -20.44 5.27
N LYS A 82 -20.48 -20.31 4.81
CA LYS A 82 -21.47 -21.39 4.89
C LYS A 82 -21.21 -22.47 3.83
#